data_AF-A0A2D5UMS7-F1
#
_entry.id   AF-A0A2D5UMS7-F1
#
_cell.length_a   1.000
_cell.length_b   1.000
_cell.length_c   1.000
_cell.angle_alpha   90.00
_cell.angle_beta   90.00
_cell.angle_gamma   90.00
#
_symmetry.space_group_name_H-M   'P 1'
#
loop_
_entity.id
_entity.type
_entity.pdbx_description
1 polymer ?
#
loop_
_entity_poly.entity_id
_entity_poly.type
_entity_poly.pdbx_seq_one_letter_code
_entity_poly.pdbx_strand_id
1 'polypeptide(L)' 'MKINNNYSLDQIESTGLKEKEVKDLQASIYTKDHKVYFFEPVGKKKLRLYSIINERSFFL' A
#
# COMPACT_ATOMS: atom_id res chain seq x y z
N MET A 1 5.18 -8.69 0.80
CA MET A 1 5.22 -8.12 -0.57
C MET A 1 6.59 -7.50 -0.82
N LYS A 2 7.04 -7.40 -2.08
CA LYS A 2 8.33 -6.79 -2.49
C LYS A 2 8.14 -5.39 -3.07
N ILE A 3 9.05 -4.47 -2.74
CA ILE A 3 9.12 -3.10 -3.29
C ILE A 3 9.45 -3.18 -4.79
N ASN A 4 8.93 -2.23 -5.57
CA ASN A 4 9.01 -2.10 -7.03
C ASN A 4 8.32 -3.20 -7.83
N ASN A 5 7.53 -4.05 -7.18
CA ASN A 5 6.68 -5.02 -7.85
C ASN A 5 5.24 -4.50 -7.97
N ASN A 6 4.54 -5.01 -8.99
CA ASN A 6 3.16 -4.67 -9.31
C ASN A 6 2.20 -5.76 -8.80
N TYR A 7 1.06 -5.35 -8.28
CA TYR A 7 0.03 -6.23 -7.72
C TYR A 7 -1.36 -5.79 -8.19
N SER A 8 -2.28 -6.74 -8.35
CA SER A 8 -3.71 -6.43 -8.47
C SER A 8 -4.32 -6.14 -7.09
N LEU A 9 -5.50 -5.52 -7.08
CA LEU A 9 -6.27 -5.33 -5.85
C LEU A 9 -6.54 -6.67 -5.15
N ASP A 10 -7.02 -7.69 -5.88
CA ASP A 10 -7.27 -9.03 -5.33
C ASP A 10 -6.03 -9.63 -4.65
N GLN A 11 -4.83 -9.42 -5.22
CA GLN A 11 -3.59 -9.88 -4.60
C GLN A 11 -3.30 -9.14 -3.30
N ILE A 12 -3.50 -7.83 -3.27
CA ILE A 12 -3.32 -7.01 -2.06
C ILE A 12 -4.31 -7.47 -0.98
N GLU A 13 -5.58 -7.61 -1.31
CA GLU A 13 -6.65 -8.05 -0.39
C GLU A 13 -6.38 -9.47 0.15
N SER A 14 -5.94 -10.40 -0.71
CA SER A 14 -5.58 -11.77 -0.29
C SER A 14 -4.43 -11.83 0.73
N THR A 15 -3.62 -10.77 0.83
CA THR A 15 -2.55 -10.71 1.82
C THR A 15 -3.03 -10.31 3.22
N GLY A 16 -4.32 -9.94 3.38
CA GLY A 16 -4.88 -9.43 4.63
C GLY A 16 -4.45 -8.00 4.94
N LEU A 17 -3.94 -7.27 3.93
CA LEU A 17 -3.73 -5.82 4.01
C LEU A 17 -5.07 -5.11 4.11
N LYS A 18 -5.17 -4.14 5.01
CA LYS A 18 -6.37 -3.30 5.15
C LYS A 18 -6.13 -1.95 4.52
N GLU A 19 -7.02 -1.55 3.62
CA GLU A 19 -6.97 -0.22 3.04
C GLU A 19 -7.16 0.84 4.12
N LYS A 20 -6.37 1.91 4.04
CA LYS A 20 -6.46 3.07 4.90
C LYS A 20 -6.66 4.29 4.02
N GLU A 21 -7.85 4.86 4.08
CA GLU A 21 -8.16 6.10 3.39
C GLU A 21 -7.41 7.25 4.07
N VAL A 22 -6.62 7.99 3.28
CA VAL A 22 -5.86 9.14 3.76
C VAL A 22 -6.30 10.34 2.94
N LYS A 23 -6.94 11.30 3.62
CA LYS A 23 -7.27 12.59 3.01
C LYS A 23 -5.96 13.28 2.66
N ASP A 24 -5.85 13.78 1.44
CA ASP A 24 -4.73 14.58 0.92
C ASP A 24 -3.48 13.84 0.41
N LEU A 25 -3.50 12.51 0.28
CA LEU A 25 -2.44 11.77 -0.44
C LEU A 25 -2.97 11.10 -1.71
N GLN A 26 -2.32 11.34 -2.86
CA GLN A 26 -2.56 10.60 -4.11
C GLN A 26 -1.87 9.23 -4.08
N ALA A 27 -2.08 8.43 -3.02
CA ALA A 27 -1.56 7.07 -2.92
C ALA A 27 -2.60 6.14 -2.30
N SER A 28 -2.61 4.90 -2.77
CA SER A 28 -3.37 3.83 -2.11
C SER A 28 -2.52 3.28 -0.97
N ILE A 29 -3.02 3.43 0.26
CA ILE A 29 -2.29 3.10 1.48
C ILE A 29 -2.95 1.90 2.13
N TYR A 30 -2.12 0.92 2.50
CA TYR A 30 -2.59 -0.27 3.19
C TYR A 30 -1.76 -0.53 4.44
N THR A 31 -2.35 -1.14 5.46
CA THR A 31 -1.65 -1.47 6.72
C THR A 31 -1.78 -2.95 7.08
N LYS A 32 -0.70 -3.50 7.65
CA LYS A 32 -0.65 -4.85 8.22
C LYS A 32 0.56 -4.99 9.14
N ASP A 33 0.41 -5.65 10.29
CA ASP A 33 1.49 -5.99 11.24
C ASP A 33 2.41 -4.80 11.56
N HIS A 34 1.82 -3.66 11.94
CA HIS A 34 2.53 -2.40 12.24
C HIS A 34 3.36 -1.83 11.09
N LYS A 35 3.07 -2.23 9.85
CA LYS A 35 3.67 -1.68 8.64
C LYS A 35 2.61 -0.98 7.80
N VAL A 36 3.06 0.06 7.11
CA VAL A 36 2.28 0.84 6.15
C VAL A 36 2.91 0.64 4.77
N TYR A 37 2.08 0.27 3.82
CA TYR A 37 2.44 -0.08 2.45
C TYR A 37 1.87 0.97 1.53
N PHE A 38 2.72 1.60 0.74
CA PHE A 38 2.32 2.64 -0.19
C PHE A 38 2.33 2.13 -1.61
N PHE A 39 1.21 2.31 -2.28
CA PHE A 39 1.04 1.92 -3.66
C PHE A 39 0.72 3.12 -4.53
N GLU A 40 1.30 3.11 -5.72
CA GLU A 40 0.96 4.03 -6.79
C GLU A 40 0.28 3.25 -7.94
N PRO A 41 -0.67 3.86 -8.66
CA PRO A 41 -1.28 3.24 -9.83
C PRO A 41 -0.27 3.10 -10.97
N VAL A 42 -0.20 1.89 -11.54
CA VAL A 42 0.54 1.59 -12.77
C VAL A 42 -0.43 1.05 -13.81
N GLY A 43 -0.93 1.95 -14.66
CA GLY A 43 -1.99 1.65 -15.62
C GLY A 43 -3.37 1.51 -14.97
N LYS A 44 -4.28 0.77 -15.61
CA LYS A 44 -5.71 0.75 -15.23
C LYS A 44 -6.07 -0.21 -14.08
N LYS A 45 -5.23 -1.19 -13.75
CA LYS A 45 -5.61 -2.31 -12.85
C LYS A 45 -4.47 -2.83 -11.96
N LYS A 46 -3.33 -2.16 -11.94
CA LYS A 46 -2.17 -2.60 -11.15
C LYS A 46 -1.68 -1.47 -10.28
N LEU A 47 -1.16 -1.87 -9.12
CA LEU A 47 -0.62 -1.01 -8.10
C LEU A 47 0.83 -1.43 -7.86
N ARG A 48 1.78 -0.49 -7.96
CA ARG A 48 3.19 -0.73 -7.64
C ARG A 48 3.44 -0.38 -6.20
N LEU A 49 3.98 -1.34 -5.45
CA LEU A 49 4.45 -1.09 -4.10
C LEU A 49 5.76 -0.32 -4.16
N TYR A 50 5.78 0.95 -3.77
CA TYR A 50 6.99 1.78 -3.86
C TYR A 50 7.65 2.06 -2.52
N SER A 51 6.92 1.92 -1.39
CA SER A 51 7.48 2.11 -0.06
C SER A 51 6.79 1.23 0.99
N ILE A 52 7.56 0.81 1.98
CA ILE A 52 7.05 0.16 3.21
C ILE A 52 7.73 0.84 4.39
N ILE A 53 6.94 1.39 5.31
CA ILE A 53 7.45 1.99 6.55
C ILE A 53 6.80 1.34 7.76
N ASN A 54 7.38 1.58 8.94
CA ASN A 54 6.70 1.25 10.20
C ASN A 54 5.55 2.25 10.44
N GLU A 55 4.43 1.75 10.95
CA GLU A 55 3.24 2.56 11.24
C GLU A 55 3.54 3.72 12.21
N ARG A 56 4.46 3.52 13.16
CA ARG A 56 4.92 4.60 14.06
C ARG A 56 5.55 5.77 13.30
N SER A 57 6.22 5.52 12.18
CA SER A 57 6.83 6.55 11.32
C SER A 57 5.82 7.25 10.42
N PHE A 58 4.60 6.73 10.31
CA PHE A 58 3.53 7.33 9.50
C PHE A 58 2.75 8.41 10.25
N PHE A 59 2.74 8.34 11.59
CA PHE A 59 2.01 9.27 12.46
C PHE A 59 2.90 10.35 13.10
N LEU A 60 4.20 10.34 12.79
CA LEU A 60 5.18 11.37 13.17
C LEU A 60 5.28 12.38 12.02
#